data_AF-A0A2E2G7S4-F1
#
_entry.id   AF-A0A2E2G7S4-F1
#
_cell.length_a   1.000
_cell.length_b   1.000
_cell.length_c   1.000
_cell.angle_alpha   90.00
_cell.angle_beta   90.00
_cell.angle_gamma   90.00
#
_symmetry.space_group_name_H-M   'P 1'
#
loop_
_entity.id
_entity.type
_entity.pdbx_description
1 polymer ?
#
loop_
_entity_poly.entity_id
_entity_poly.type
_entity_poly.pdbx_seq_one_letter_code
_entity_poly.pdbx_strand_id
1 'polypeptide(L)'
;MLNALFPLLYGAIFVGLLWQAFQVMSKGFRAASGPVSEPKDRTGRVTVHPELLDNEGKITEEALLTVRFSGEDEPPATESGTGAE
;
A
#
# COMPACT_ATOMS: atom_id res chain seq x y z
N MET A 1 24.72 25.36 -47.08
CA MET A 1 23.43 24.81 -46.60
C MET A 1 23.60 23.76 -45.47
N LEU A 2 24.66 22.95 -45.45
CA LEU A 2 24.89 21.94 -44.40
C LEU A 2 24.96 22.51 -42.96
N ASN A 3 25.52 23.71 -42.78
CA ASN A 3 25.61 24.35 -41.44
C ASN A 3 24.25 24.70 -40.81
N ALA A 4 23.18 24.86 -41.61
CA ALA A 4 21.84 25.07 -41.08
C ALA A 4 21.16 23.75 -40.67
N LEU A 5 21.66 22.61 -41.15
CA LEU A 5 21.10 21.29 -40.87
C LEU A 5 21.42 20.81 -39.45
N PHE A 6 22.64 21.10 -38.97
CA PHE A 6 23.07 20.75 -37.61
C PHE A 6 22.19 21.35 -36.49
N PRO A 7 21.90 22.67 -36.46
CA PRO A 7 21.04 23.25 -35.42
C PRO A 7 19.59 22.77 -35.54
N LEU A 8 19.08 22.51 -36.76
CA LEU A 8 17.74 21.94 -36.96
C LEU A 8 17.66 20.49 -36.43
N LEU A 9 18.67 19.67 -36.73
CA LEU A 9 18.74 18.30 -36.25
C LEU A 9 18.86 18.25 -34.72
N TYR A 10 19.70 19.12 -34.14
CA TYR A 10 19.84 19.25 -32.69
C TYR A 10 18.52 19.68 -32.04
N GLY A 11 17.84 20.68 -32.60
CA GLY A 11 16.53 21.13 -32.15
C GLY A 11 15.48 20.02 -32.21
N ALA A 12 15.45 19.25 -33.30
CA ALA A 12 14.52 18.13 -33.44
C ALA A 12 14.78 17.02 -32.40
N ILE A 13 16.04 16.67 -32.17
CA ILE A 13 16.43 15.70 -31.12
C ILE A 13 16.05 16.23 -29.75
N PHE A 14 16.35 17.51 -29.46
CA PHE A 14 16.03 18.14 -28.18
C PHE A 14 14.54 18.12 -27.86
N VAL A 15 13.69 18.51 -28.85
CA VAL A 15 12.23 18.45 -28.70
C VAL A 15 11.75 17.01 -28.52
N GLY A 16 12.33 16.06 -29.24
CA GLY A 16 12.03 14.63 -29.08
C GLY A 16 12.34 14.11 -27.68
N LEU A 17 13.49 14.47 -27.12
CA LEU A 17 13.89 14.09 -25.75
C LEU A 17 12.98 14.75 -24.70
N LEU A 18 12.62 16.02 -24.88
CA LEU A 18 11.66 16.71 -24.01
C LEU A 18 10.31 15.99 -24.00
N TRP A 19 9.79 15.66 -25.19
CA TRP A 19 8.53 14.94 -25.32
C TRP A 19 8.58 13.58 -24.60
N GLN A 20 9.67 12.83 -24.78
CA GLN A 20 9.86 11.55 -24.10
C GLN A 20 9.87 11.70 -22.57
N ALA A 21 10.56 12.71 -22.05
CA ALA A 21 10.60 12.97 -20.62
C ALA A 21 9.20 13.25 -20.05
N PHE A 22 8.41 14.12 -20.71
CA PHE A 22 7.02 14.38 -20.32
C PHE A 22 6.14 13.13 -20.41
N GLN A 23 6.33 12.30 -21.44
CA GLN A 23 5.55 11.07 -21.61
C GLN A 23 5.87 10.02 -20.55
N VAL A 24 7.11 9.93 -20.09
CA VAL A 24 7.48 9.05 -18.96
C VAL A 24 6.93 9.58 -17.63
N MET A 25 7.09 10.88 -17.37
CA MET A 25 6.58 11.52 -16.16
C MET A 25 5.05 11.42 -16.03
N SER A 26 4.32 11.63 -17.13
CA SER A 26 2.85 11.50 -17.14
C SER A 26 2.37 10.08 -16.81
N LYS A 27 3.10 9.03 -17.22
CA LYS A 27 2.80 7.64 -16.82
C LYS A 27 3.03 7.43 -15.32
N GLY A 28 4.13 7.96 -14.78
CA GLY A 28 4.44 7.91 -13.35
C GLY A 28 3.42 8.66 -12.50
N PHE A 29 3.01 9.86 -12.94
CA PHE A 29 1.98 10.65 -12.28
C PHE A 29 0.63 9.92 -12.28
N ARG A 30 0.20 9.37 -13.43
CA ARG A 30 -1.04 8.58 -13.52
C ARG A 30 -1.04 7.34 -12.63
N ALA A 31 0.12 6.71 -12.43
CA ALA A 31 0.25 5.56 -11.52
C ALA A 31 0.18 5.98 -10.04
N ALA A 32 0.72 7.15 -9.68
CA ALA A 32 0.70 7.68 -8.32
C ALA A 32 -0.63 8.35 -7.94
N SER A 33 -1.42 8.83 -8.92
CA SER A 33 -2.73 9.47 -8.69
C SER A 33 -3.90 8.48 -8.62
N GLY A 34 -3.65 7.19 -8.86
CA GLY A 34 -4.67 6.17 -8.61
C GLY A 34 -4.94 6.08 -7.10
N PRO A 35 -6.18 5.74 -6.67
CA PRO A 35 -6.40 5.38 -5.28
C PRO A 35 -5.39 4.29 -4.91
N VAL A 36 -4.68 4.45 -3.79
CA VAL A 36 -3.89 3.38 -3.19
C VAL A 36 -4.89 2.24 -3.02
N SER A 37 -4.84 1.26 -3.94
CA SER A 37 -5.74 0.13 -3.85
C SER A 37 -5.42 -0.50 -2.51
N GLU A 38 -6.39 -0.52 -1.60
CA GLU A 38 -6.31 -1.34 -0.39
C GLU A 38 -5.73 -2.68 -0.80
N PRO A 39 -4.74 -3.22 -0.05
CA PRO A 39 -3.98 -4.38 -0.45
C PRO A 39 -4.95 -5.46 -0.90
N LYS A 40 -5.10 -5.55 -2.23
CA LYS A 40 -6.04 -6.45 -2.85
C LYS A 40 -5.50 -7.81 -2.50
N ASP A 41 -6.24 -8.54 -1.66
CA ASP A 41 -5.91 -9.90 -1.27
C ASP A 41 -5.39 -10.62 -2.52
N ARG A 42 -4.08 -10.90 -2.52
CA ARG A 42 -3.37 -11.44 -3.68
C ARG A 42 -3.82 -12.86 -3.99
N THR A 43 -4.44 -13.52 -3.03
CA THR A 43 -4.88 -14.90 -3.10
C THR A 43 -6.38 -15.03 -3.33
N GLY A 44 -7.18 -14.00 -3.01
CA GLY A 44 -8.64 -14.08 -2.98
C GLY A 44 -9.15 -15.12 -1.96
N ARG A 45 -8.32 -15.49 -0.99
CA ARG A 45 -8.60 -16.49 0.03
C ARG A 45 -8.69 -15.78 1.36
N VAL A 46 -9.80 -15.99 2.06
CA VAL A 46 -9.94 -15.59 3.45
C VAL A 46 -8.88 -16.35 4.25
N THR A 47 -7.85 -15.64 4.71
CA THR A 47 -6.82 -16.18 5.60
C THR A 47 -7.17 -15.81 7.02
N VAL A 48 -7.41 -16.82 7.86
CA VAL A 48 -7.56 -16.67 9.31
C VAL A 48 -6.24 -17.11 9.94
N HIS A 49 -5.77 -16.37 10.94
CA HIS A 49 -4.60 -16.78 11.73
C HIS A 49 -4.91 -18.11 12.43
N PRO A 50 -4.00 -19.11 12.40
CA PRO A 50 -4.28 -20.43 12.96
C PRO A 50 -4.58 -20.40 14.46
N GLU A 51 -4.08 -19.39 15.19
CA GLU A 51 -4.37 -19.18 16.61
C GLU A 51 -5.83 -18.76 16.89
N LEU A 52 -6.58 -18.37 15.85
CA LEU A 52 -8.00 -18.03 15.96
C LEU A 52 -8.90 -19.23 15.66
N LEU A 53 -8.32 -20.40 15.39
CA LEU A 53 -9.06 -21.60 15.03
C LEU A 53 -8.96 -22.66 16.13
N ASP A 54 -10.07 -23.37 16.36
CA ASP A 54 -10.11 -24.55 17.23
C ASP A 54 -9.53 -25.80 16.52
N ASN A 55 -9.50 -26.93 17.23
CA ASN A 55 -9.00 -28.21 16.69
C ASN A 55 -9.83 -28.71 15.49
N GLU A 56 -11.07 -28.25 15.36
CA GLU A 56 -12.00 -28.58 14.29
C GLU A 56 -11.91 -27.58 13.10
N GLY A 57 -11.05 -26.56 13.19
CA GLY A 57 -10.86 -25.55 12.15
C GLY A 57 -11.95 -24.48 12.08
N LYS A 58 -12.76 -24.31 13.13
CA LYS A 58 -13.73 -23.22 13.29
C LYS A 58 -13.15 -22.10 14.15
N ILE A 59 -13.82 -20.95 14.19
CA ILE A 59 -13.39 -19.84 15.05
C ILE A 59 -13.41 -20.30 16.51
N THR A 60 -12.27 -20.14 17.17
CA THR A 60 -12.11 -20.52 18.57
C THR A 60 -12.97 -19.64 19.49
N GLU A 61 -13.66 -20.27 20.44
CA GLU A 61 -14.40 -19.59 21.52
C GLU A 61 -13.57 -19.45 22.80
N GLU A 62 -12.31 -19.91 22.77
CA GLU A 62 -11.43 -19.88 23.94
C GLU A 62 -10.88 -18.47 24.25
N ALA A 63 -10.58 -18.23 25.52
CA ALA A 63 -10.00 -16.96 25.94
C ALA A 63 -8.54 -16.85 25.47
N LEU A 64 -8.29 -16.01 24.46
CA LEU A 64 -6.95 -15.74 23.95
C LEU A 64 -6.18 -14.77 24.85
N LEU A 65 -4.96 -15.16 25.24
CA LEU A 65 -4.07 -14.31 26.01
C LEU A 65 -3.60 -13.11 25.16
N THR A 66 -3.79 -11.90 25.67
CA THR A 66 -3.24 -10.69 25.06
C THR A 66 -2.29 -10.00 26.03
N VAL A 67 -1.11 -9.60 25.54
CA VAL A 67 -0.15 -8.83 26.33
C VAL A 67 -0.33 -7.36 25.99
N ARG A 68 -0.69 -6.55 27.00
CA ARG A 68 -0.73 -5.09 26.90
C ARG A 68 0.57 -4.54 27.46
N PHE A 69 1.26 -3.72 26.68
CA PHE A 69 2.41 -2.97 27.16
C PHE A 69 1.93 -1.57 27.55
N SER A 70 1.82 -1.30 28.85
CA SER A 70 1.51 0.04 29.33
C SER A 70 2.75 0.93 29.17
N GLY A 71 2.69 1.88 28.24
CA GLY A 71 3.56 3.05 28.20
C GLY A 71 2.93 4.22 28.95
N GLU A 72 3.72 5.25 29.25
CA GLU A 72 3.30 6.48 29.96
C GLU A 72 2.28 7.33 29.16
N ASP A 73 1.88 6.92 27.95
CA ASP A 73 0.96 7.63 27.04
C ASP A 73 -0.35 6.86 26.74
N GLU A 74 -0.92 6.12 27.70
CA GLU A 74 -2.23 5.44 27.51
C GLU A 74 -3.41 6.38 27.92
N PRO A 75 -4.37 6.68 27.01
CA PRO A 75 -5.63 7.34 27.38
C PRO A 75 -6.50 6.42 28.27
N PRO A 76 -7.36 6.97 29.13
CA PRO A 76 -8.06 6.21 30.17
C PRO A 76 -8.88 5.05 29.58
N ALA A 77 -8.67 3.86 30.16
CA ALA A 77 -9.34 2.64 29.77
C ALA A 77 -10.86 2.77 29.94
N THR A 78 -11.61 2.64 28.85
CA THR A 78 -13.04 2.32 28.93
C THR A 78 -13.18 0.85 29.32
N GLU A 79 -13.31 0.66 30.62
CA GLU A 79 -13.73 -0.57 31.28
C GLU A 79 -15.10 -1.05 30.78
N SER A 80 -15.11 -2.10 29.96
CA SER A 80 -16.26 -2.97 29.76
C SER A 80 -15.83 -4.40 29.42
N GLY A 81 -15.08 -4.99 30.35
CA GLY A 81 -14.91 -6.43 30.48
C GLY A 81 -15.60 -6.90 31.76
N THR A 82 -16.92 -7.09 31.72
CA THR A 82 -17.66 -7.76 32.79
C THR A 82 -17.42 -9.27 32.66
N GLY A 83 -16.89 -9.86 33.73
CA GLY A 83 -16.58 -11.28 33.81
C GLY A 83 -17.78 -12.22 33.69
N ALA A 84 -17.51 -13.35 33.06
CA ALA A 84 -17.89 -14.68 33.51
C ALA A 84 -16.55 -15.45 33.43
N GLU A 85 -16.03 -16.08 34.47
CA GLU A 85 -16.66 -16.93 35.49
C GLU A 85 -16.17 -16.65 36.92
#